data_AF-A0A7S2BU13-F1
#
_entry.id   AF-A0A7S2BU13-F1
#
_cell.length_a   1.000
_cell.length_b   1.000
_cell.length_c   1.000
_cell.angle_alpha   90.00
_cell.angle_beta   90.00
_cell.angle_gamma   90.00
#
_symmetry.space_group_name_H-M   'P 1'
#
loop_
_entity.id
_entity.type
_entity.pdbx_description
1 polymer ?
#
loop_
_entity_poly.entity_id
_entity_poly.type
_entity_poly.pdbx_seq_one_letter_code
_entity_poly.pdbx_strand_id
1 'polypeptide(L)'
;DRVGDQLAQKISFLAQLSKGTNKSVAQLWPVYTSMVQASTSALVTLPTHTALRAKFMVIIHRMVLCLDAGLLEYLPHALPLLIAHMACSDVDNEAQRDSEAMVQLVNQLIIKYEERLFPVLEPHLMQLLQRFIELMPKQPAGPGSTVPPHVGAVVLGLQRHYFLVVQHVVAHKLSHILLSAQQRPHLEQVLHTVLSGIIEIDDPVSRKTCLSVMVFLVKSWVPDGPKAGLDANAHGAFVGFVMEKVVPGALRSVLAPGFRVKDAGSLRVAVEISTLLHALSSTLGPPFVQALVGEILPALEFPADLGQQLGVALSGPPLSEVQKVLRSCIQQVHQR
;
A
#
# COMPACT_ATOMS: atom_id res chain seq x y z
N ASP A 1 22.00 5.07 26.84
CA ASP A 1 20.86 6.03 26.91
C ASP A 1 21.32 7.48 26.80
N ARG A 2 21.97 8.08 27.82
CA ARG A 2 22.35 9.51 27.80
C ARG A 2 23.08 10.01 26.54
N VAL A 3 24.01 9.23 25.97
CA VAL A 3 24.73 9.59 24.74
C VAL A 3 23.78 9.60 23.53
N GLY A 4 22.89 8.61 23.43
CA GLY A 4 21.89 8.53 22.35
C GLY A 4 20.90 9.69 22.41
N ASP A 5 20.45 10.08 23.61
CA ASP A 5 19.59 11.26 23.80
C ASP A 5 20.27 12.56 23.37
N GLN A 6 21.54 12.75 23.72
CA GLN A 6 22.30 13.93 23.30
C GLN A 6 22.47 13.97 21.77
N LEU A 7 22.74 12.84 21.14
CA LEU A 7 22.82 12.75 19.67
C LEU A 7 21.46 13.03 19.03
N ALA A 8 20.37 12.47 19.56
CA ALA A 8 19.02 12.75 19.07
C ALA A 8 18.68 14.25 19.15
N GLN A 9 19.01 14.92 20.27
CA GLN A 9 18.81 16.36 20.41
C GLN A 9 19.62 17.16 19.39
N LYS A 10 20.89 16.79 19.15
CA LYS A 10 21.74 17.42 18.12
C LYS A 10 21.15 17.25 16.72
N ILE A 11 20.71 16.04 16.35
CA ILE A 11 20.03 15.81 15.05
C ILE A 11 18.76 16.64 14.94
N SER A 12 17.98 16.74 16.02
CA SER A 12 16.77 17.57 16.04
C SER A 12 17.08 19.05 15.80
N PHE A 13 18.17 19.57 16.39
CA PHE A 13 18.61 20.94 16.18
C PHE A 13 19.04 21.17 14.72
N LEU A 14 19.80 20.24 14.14
CA LEU A 14 20.17 20.25 12.72
C LEU A 14 18.94 20.28 11.79
N ALA A 15 17.92 19.46 12.07
CA ALA A 15 16.68 19.44 11.31
C ALA A 15 15.90 20.77 11.45
N GLN A 16 15.96 21.44 12.60
CA GLN A 16 15.31 22.74 12.79
C GLN A 16 16.04 23.86 12.05
N LEU A 17 17.38 23.90 12.11
CA LEU A 17 18.18 24.90 11.38
C LEU A 17 17.91 24.87 9.88
N SER A 18 17.73 23.68 9.31
CA SER A 18 17.43 23.52 7.89
C SER A 18 16.01 23.91 7.49
N LYS A 19 15.08 24.23 8.42
CA LYS A 19 13.70 24.61 8.07
C LYS A 19 13.60 25.93 7.29
N GLY A 20 14.55 26.85 7.49
CA GLY A 20 14.58 28.15 6.80
C GLY A 20 15.15 28.10 5.38
N THR A 21 15.69 26.96 4.95
CA THR A 21 16.50 26.85 3.74
C THR A 21 16.11 25.64 2.90
N ASN A 22 16.26 25.69 1.58
CA ASN A 22 15.88 24.58 0.68
C ASN A 22 16.95 24.37 -0.41
N LYS A 23 16.68 23.48 -1.38
CA LYS A 23 17.59 23.17 -2.51
C LYS A 23 18.05 24.38 -3.34
N SER A 24 17.37 25.53 -3.25
CA SER A 24 17.74 26.77 -3.95
C SER A 24 19.03 27.39 -3.41
N VAL A 25 19.51 26.97 -2.23
CA VAL A 25 20.73 27.48 -1.61
C VAL A 25 21.86 26.46 -1.78
N ALA A 26 22.40 26.34 -2.99
CA ALA A 26 23.44 25.36 -3.33
C ALA A 26 24.67 25.42 -2.42
N GLN A 27 24.99 26.60 -1.87
CA GLN A 27 26.09 26.80 -0.94
C GLN A 27 25.95 25.99 0.37
N LEU A 28 24.73 25.61 0.74
CA LEU A 28 24.46 24.81 1.93
C LEU A 28 24.51 23.29 1.67
N TRP A 29 24.69 22.87 0.42
CA TRP A 29 24.77 21.45 0.07
C TRP A 29 25.85 20.70 0.87
N PRO A 30 27.10 21.18 0.99
CA PRO A 30 28.11 20.49 1.78
C PRO A 30 27.70 20.32 3.24
N VAL A 31 27.02 21.34 3.79
CA VAL A 31 26.53 21.32 5.17
C VAL A 31 25.44 20.25 5.33
N TYR A 32 24.45 20.20 4.43
CA TYR A 32 23.41 19.18 4.45
C TYR A 32 23.97 17.76 4.28
N THR A 33 24.95 17.58 3.40
CA THR A 33 25.66 16.33 3.22
C THR A 33 26.33 15.90 4.52
N SER A 34 27.09 16.79 5.18
CA SER A 34 27.71 16.49 6.48
C SER A 34 26.67 16.19 7.58
N MET A 35 25.52 16.86 7.57
CA MET A 35 24.44 16.60 8.51
C MET A 35 23.86 15.18 8.35
N VAL A 36 23.60 14.75 7.11
CA VAL A 36 23.13 13.38 6.84
C VAL A 36 24.20 12.36 7.19
N GLN A 37 25.45 12.58 6.80
CA GLN A 37 26.56 11.69 7.11
C GLN A 37 26.71 11.47 8.62
N ALA A 38 26.73 12.56 9.40
CA ALA A 38 26.83 12.48 10.86
C ALA A 38 25.61 11.78 11.48
N SER A 39 24.41 12.06 10.97
CA SER A 39 23.17 11.43 11.45
C SER A 39 23.13 9.93 11.13
N THR A 40 23.58 9.54 9.93
CA THR A 40 23.68 8.14 9.52
C THR A 40 24.72 7.41 10.35
N SER A 41 25.88 8.02 10.60
CA SER A 41 26.90 7.45 11.49
C SER A 41 26.37 7.24 12.90
N ALA A 42 25.60 8.20 13.44
CA ALA A 42 24.96 8.06 14.74
C ALA A 42 23.96 6.90 14.75
N LEU A 43 23.10 6.79 13.72
CA LEU A 43 22.13 5.71 13.58
C LEU A 43 22.82 4.34 13.51
N VAL A 44 23.88 4.20 12.72
CA VAL A 44 24.67 2.96 12.60
C VAL A 44 25.29 2.57 13.96
N THR A 45 25.71 3.56 14.75
CA THR A 45 26.33 3.31 16.06
C THR A 45 25.31 2.90 17.12
N LEU A 46 24.11 3.48 17.10
CA LEU A 46 23.07 3.27 18.12
C LEU A 46 21.70 2.94 17.48
N PRO A 47 21.59 1.85 16.71
CA PRO A 47 20.39 1.59 15.89
C PRO A 47 19.16 1.21 16.74
N THR A 48 19.36 0.67 17.94
CA THR A 48 18.29 0.31 18.88
C THR A 48 17.73 1.52 19.64
N HIS A 49 18.35 2.70 19.56
CA HIS A 49 17.92 3.87 20.33
C HIS A 49 16.74 4.61 19.67
N THR A 50 15.52 4.47 20.23
CA THR A 50 14.30 5.00 19.59
C THR A 50 14.34 6.48 19.31
N ALA A 51 14.68 7.32 20.31
CA ALA A 51 14.69 8.77 20.10
C ALA A 51 15.66 9.17 18.97
N LEU A 52 16.74 8.42 18.78
CA LEU A 52 17.70 8.68 17.72
C LEU A 52 17.11 8.31 16.36
N ARG A 53 16.48 7.13 16.23
CA ARG A 53 15.76 6.72 15.00
C ARG A 53 14.69 7.74 14.62
N ALA A 54 13.87 8.17 15.58
CA ALA A 54 12.81 9.15 15.35
C ALA A 54 13.38 10.48 14.82
N LYS A 55 14.44 11.01 15.44
CA LYS A 55 15.09 12.25 14.97
C LYS A 55 15.83 12.06 13.65
N PHE A 56 16.38 10.88 13.40
CA PHE A 56 16.95 10.50 12.12
C PHE A 56 15.90 10.56 11.00
N MET A 57 14.72 9.95 11.17
CA MET A 57 13.65 10.02 10.17
C MET A 57 13.21 11.47 9.90
N VAL A 58 13.12 12.30 10.94
CA VAL A 58 12.82 13.73 10.81
C VAL A 58 13.85 14.48 9.96
N ILE A 59 15.15 14.23 10.17
CA ILE A 59 16.17 14.88 9.34
C ILE A 59 16.13 14.37 7.90
N ILE A 60 15.90 13.08 7.68
CA ILE A 60 15.78 12.53 6.32
C ILE A 60 14.60 13.16 5.58
N HIS A 61 13.43 13.28 6.20
CA HIS A 61 12.28 14.02 5.63
C HIS A 61 12.65 15.41 5.16
N ARG A 62 13.52 16.12 5.91
CA ARG A 62 13.98 17.44 5.52
C ARG A 62 14.97 17.37 4.36
N MET A 63 15.89 16.41 4.41
CA MET A 63 16.94 16.24 3.40
C MET A 63 16.40 15.78 2.05
N VAL A 64 15.23 15.15 2.01
CA VAL A 64 14.47 14.92 0.76
C VAL A 64 14.22 16.22 -0.02
N LEU A 65 14.03 17.34 0.68
CA LEU A 65 13.80 18.66 0.08
C LEU A 65 15.10 19.43 -0.22
N CYS A 66 16.18 19.11 0.50
CA CYS A 66 17.44 19.86 0.45
C CYS A 66 18.49 19.23 -0.47
N LEU A 67 18.63 17.90 -0.47
CA LEU A 67 19.67 17.15 -1.18
C LEU A 67 19.18 16.43 -2.44
N ASP A 68 17.87 16.38 -2.71
CA ASP A 68 17.29 15.67 -3.86
C ASP A 68 17.97 14.30 -4.09
N ALA A 69 18.48 14.01 -5.30
CA ALA A 69 19.14 12.74 -5.61
C ALA A 69 20.37 12.40 -4.74
N GLY A 70 21.07 13.40 -4.19
CA GLY A 70 22.24 13.17 -3.33
C GLY A 70 21.89 12.45 -2.02
N LEU A 71 20.62 12.42 -1.62
CA LEU A 71 20.18 11.65 -0.46
C LEU A 71 20.24 10.13 -0.70
N LEU A 72 20.08 9.69 -1.95
CA LEU A 72 19.95 8.27 -2.30
C LEU A 72 21.18 7.45 -1.89
N GLU A 73 22.37 8.05 -1.83
CA GLU A 73 23.62 7.39 -1.41
C GLU A 73 23.60 6.93 0.05
N TYR A 74 22.82 7.58 0.91
CA TYR A 74 22.77 7.31 2.34
C TYR A 74 21.67 6.32 2.73
N LEU A 75 20.62 6.21 1.91
CA LEU A 75 19.45 5.39 2.21
C LEU A 75 19.75 3.88 2.30
N PRO A 76 20.59 3.27 1.44
CA PRO A 76 20.93 1.84 1.55
C PRO A 76 21.51 1.42 2.90
N HIS A 77 22.19 2.35 3.60
CA HIS A 77 22.79 2.08 4.90
C HIS A 77 21.82 2.31 6.05
N ALA A 78 20.88 3.24 5.90
CA ALA A 78 19.95 3.63 6.95
C ALA A 78 18.66 2.82 6.95
N LEU A 79 18.09 2.57 5.76
CA LEU A 79 16.80 1.90 5.60
C LEU A 79 16.74 0.51 6.27
N PRO A 80 17.71 -0.41 6.06
CA PRO A 80 17.67 -1.72 6.72
C PRO A 80 17.72 -1.61 8.25
N LEU A 81 18.47 -0.65 8.80
CA LEU A 81 18.54 -0.43 10.26
C LEU A 81 17.21 0.09 10.81
N LEU A 82 16.55 1.02 10.10
CA LEU A 82 15.23 1.51 10.49
C LEU A 82 14.17 0.41 10.46
N ILE A 83 14.23 -0.49 9.46
CA ILE A 83 13.31 -1.64 9.35
C ILE A 83 13.56 -2.63 10.49
N ALA A 84 14.80 -3.07 10.66
CA ALA A 84 15.16 -4.11 11.62
C ALA A 84 14.85 -3.70 13.08
N HIS A 85 15.03 -2.41 13.40
CA HIS A 85 14.82 -1.89 14.75
C HIS A 85 13.50 -1.12 14.92
N MET A 86 12.58 -1.22 13.96
CA MET A 86 11.22 -0.73 14.13
C MET A 86 10.61 -1.37 15.37
N ALA A 87 10.12 -0.55 16.31
CA ALA A 87 9.50 -0.99 17.56
C ALA A 87 10.40 -1.80 18.52
N CYS A 88 11.71 -1.53 18.57
CA CYS A 88 12.65 -2.18 19.50
C CYS A 88 12.47 -1.86 21.01
N SER A 89 11.32 -1.32 21.44
CA SER A 89 11.08 -0.82 22.80
C SER A 89 9.80 -1.40 23.38
N ASP A 90 9.85 -1.84 24.64
CA ASP A 90 8.76 -2.51 25.37
C ASP A 90 7.67 -1.54 25.89
N VAL A 91 7.62 -0.30 25.39
CA VAL A 91 6.66 0.72 25.84
C VAL A 91 5.39 0.68 24.98
N ASP A 92 4.24 0.61 25.66
CA ASP A 92 2.92 0.58 25.03
C ASP A 92 2.72 1.75 24.03
N ASN A 93 2.28 1.42 22.81
CA ASN A 93 2.01 2.31 21.66
C ASN A 93 3.23 2.81 20.86
N GLU A 94 4.46 2.42 21.18
CA GLU A 94 5.65 2.85 20.42
C GLU A 94 5.73 2.21 19.02
N ALA A 95 5.34 0.94 18.90
CA ALA A 95 5.31 0.23 17.62
C ALA A 95 4.43 0.93 16.58
N GLN A 96 3.29 1.48 17.00
CA GLN A 96 2.39 2.19 16.10
C GLN A 96 2.98 3.53 15.65
N ARG A 97 3.66 4.27 16.54
CA ARG A 97 4.34 5.53 16.19
C ARG A 97 5.53 5.29 15.26
N ASP A 98 6.35 4.30 15.57
CA ASP A 98 7.52 3.94 14.74
C ASP A 98 7.06 3.46 13.35
N SER A 99 6.01 2.62 13.28
CA SER A 99 5.46 2.18 12.00
C SER A 99 4.84 3.34 11.20
N GLU A 100 4.12 4.27 11.84
CA GLU A 100 3.56 5.45 11.18
C GLU A 100 4.68 6.34 10.60
N ALA A 101 5.71 6.63 11.40
CA ALA A 101 6.85 7.42 10.95
C ALA A 101 7.59 6.73 9.79
N MET A 102 7.75 5.41 9.86
CA MET A 102 8.36 4.64 8.78
C MET A 102 7.55 4.71 7.49
N VAL A 103 6.23 4.49 7.57
CA VAL A 103 5.35 4.57 6.39
C VAL A 103 5.35 5.96 5.78
N GLN A 104 5.30 7.02 6.60
CA GLN A 104 5.40 8.39 6.13
C GLN A 104 6.70 8.63 5.38
N LEU A 105 7.83 8.15 5.92
CA LEU A 105 9.13 8.26 5.28
C LEU A 105 9.19 7.50 3.97
N VAL A 106 8.90 6.20 3.98
CA VAL A 106 8.99 5.33 2.79
C VAL A 106 8.07 5.82 1.68
N ASN A 107 6.84 6.19 2.00
CA ASN A 107 5.91 6.71 0.99
C ASN A 107 6.41 8.04 0.40
N GLN A 108 6.96 8.94 1.23
CA GLN A 108 7.57 10.17 0.71
C GLN A 108 8.74 9.87 -0.22
N LEU A 109 9.61 8.92 0.12
CA LEU A 109 10.72 8.49 -0.73
C LEU A 109 10.20 7.92 -2.07
N ILE A 110 9.20 7.05 -2.02
CA ILE A 110 8.58 6.44 -3.21
C ILE A 110 8.01 7.52 -4.13
N ILE A 111 7.20 8.44 -3.59
CA ILE A 111 6.59 9.52 -4.37
C ILE A 111 7.66 10.44 -4.97
N LYS A 112 8.69 10.77 -4.21
CA LYS A 112 9.70 11.75 -4.61
C LYS A 112 10.67 11.21 -5.65
N TYR A 113 11.12 9.98 -5.48
CA TYR A 113 12.22 9.42 -6.25
C TYR A 113 11.73 8.47 -7.36
N GLU A 114 10.51 7.94 -7.26
CA GLU A 114 9.92 6.99 -8.21
C GLU A 114 10.95 5.89 -8.56
N GLU A 115 11.20 5.63 -9.84
CA GLU A 115 12.13 4.62 -10.35
C GLU A 115 13.57 4.79 -9.82
N ARG A 116 14.00 6.01 -9.47
CA ARG A 116 15.34 6.23 -8.90
C ARG A 116 15.52 5.59 -7.53
N LEU A 117 14.42 5.28 -6.84
CA LEU A 117 14.45 4.57 -5.56
C LEU A 117 14.63 3.05 -5.74
N PHE A 118 14.44 2.52 -6.94
CA PHE A 118 14.46 1.08 -7.19
C PHE A 118 15.68 0.36 -6.55
N PRO A 119 16.94 0.81 -6.76
CA PRO A 119 18.11 0.11 -6.21
C PRO A 119 18.18 0.14 -4.68
N VAL A 120 17.49 1.09 -4.05
CA VAL A 120 17.46 1.28 -2.60
C VAL A 120 16.33 0.45 -1.98
N LEU A 121 15.15 0.43 -2.61
CA LEU A 121 13.96 -0.19 -2.04
C LEU A 121 13.86 -1.69 -2.35
N GLU A 122 14.28 -2.13 -3.55
CA GLU A 122 14.18 -3.53 -3.98
C GLU A 122 14.76 -4.50 -2.94
N PRO A 123 15.96 -4.29 -2.36
CA PRO A 123 16.52 -5.26 -1.43
C PRO A 123 15.77 -5.38 -0.09
N HIS A 124 14.96 -4.38 0.24
CA HIS A 124 14.38 -4.19 1.57
C HIS A 124 12.84 -4.19 1.60
N LEU A 125 12.18 -4.20 0.44
CA LEU A 125 10.71 -4.14 0.36
C LEU A 125 10.06 -5.28 1.17
N MET A 126 10.49 -6.52 0.94
CA MET A 126 9.91 -7.65 1.66
C MET A 126 10.21 -7.63 3.16
N GLN A 127 11.41 -7.19 3.56
CA GLN A 127 11.75 -7.04 4.97
C GLN A 127 10.82 -6.03 5.66
N LEU A 128 10.54 -4.90 5.01
CA LEU A 128 9.60 -3.91 5.51
C LEU A 128 8.17 -4.46 5.64
N LEU A 129 7.68 -5.14 4.59
CA LEU A 129 6.33 -5.69 4.58
C LEU A 129 6.16 -6.80 5.62
N GLN A 130 7.14 -7.68 5.78
CA GLN A 130 7.17 -8.70 6.83
C GLN A 130 7.22 -8.07 8.22
N ARG A 131 7.98 -6.98 8.38
CA ARG A 131 8.06 -6.29 9.67
C ARG A 131 6.69 -5.78 10.14
N PHE A 132 5.86 -5.24 9.26
CA PHE A 132 4.49 -4.86 9.66
C PHE A 132 3.67 -6.05 10.16
N ILE A 133 3.82 -7.21 9.53
CA ILE A 133 3.12 -8.45 9.93
C ILE A 133 3.63 -8.94 11.29
N GLU A 134 4.94 -8.95 11.51
CA GLU A 134 5.56 -9.35 12.78
C GLU A 134 5.11 -8.47 13.96
N LEU A 135 4.89 -7.18 13.70
CA LEU A 135 4.43 -6.24 14.72
C LEU A 135 2.94 -6.38 15.06
N MET A 136 2.15 -7.09 14.25
CA MET A 136 0.75 -7.33 14.56
C MET A 136 0.65 -8.26 15.76
N PRO A 137 -0.03 -7.85 16.85
CA PRO A 137 -0.27 -8.73 17.98
C PRO A 137 -0.93 -10.04 17.53
N LYS A 138 -0.40 -11.17 18.00
CA LYS A 138 -1.03 -12.48 17.76
C LYS A 138 -2.40 -12.48 18.41
N GLN A 139 -3.43 -12.78 17.63
CA GLN A 139 -4.77 -12.90 18.17
C GLN A 139 -4.82 -14.08 19.15
N PRO A 140 -5.52 -13.95 20.29
CA PRO A 140 -5.67 -15.05 21.23
C PRO A 140 -6.39 -16.22 20.53
N ALA A 141 -5.71 -17.36 20.45
CA ALA A 141 -6.26 -18.56 19.85
C ALA A 141 -7.22 -19.25 20.84
N GLY A 142 -8.50 -19.32 20.49
CA GLY A 142 -9.48 -20.12 21.23
C GLY A 142 -10.94 -19.76 20.91
N PRO A 143 -11.85 -20.74 20.87
CA PRO A 143 -13.28 -20.47 20.72
C PRO A 143 -13.78 -19.62 21.90
N GLY A 144 -14.35 -18.45 21.61
CA GLY A 144 -14.87 -17.50 22.61
C GLY A 144 -13.90 -16.39 23.04
N SER A 145 -12.68 -16.34 22.48
CA SER A 145 -11.77 -15.22 22.76
C SER A 145 -12.18 -13.98 21.97
N THR A 146 -12.60 -12.93 22.68
CA THR A 146 -12.86 -11.61 22.08
C THR A 146 -11.56 -10.83 22.03
N VAL A 147 -11.15 -10.40 20.83
CA VAL A 147 -9.99 -9.52 20.66
C VAL A 147 -10.31 -8.19 21.35
N PRO A 148 -9.51 -7.73 22.33
CA PRO A 148 -9.74 -6.43 22.94
C PRO A 148 -9.76 -5.32 21.89
N PRO A 149 -10.65 -4.32 21.99
CA PRO A 149 -10.78 -3.28 20.95
C PRO A 149 -9.48 -2.54 20.63
N HIS A 150 -8.63 -2.31 21.64
CA HIS A 150 -7.33 -1.66 21.46
C HIS A 150 -6.35 -2.53 20.65
N VAL A 151 -6.34 -3.85 20.86
CA VAL A 151 -5.51 -4.80 20.07
C VAL A 151 -5.99 -4.81 18.62
N GLY A 152 -7.31 -4.86 18.39
CA GLY A 152 -7.89 -4.79 17.06
C GLY A 152 -7.51 -3.49 16.33
N ALA A 153 -7.51 -2.35 17.02
CA ALA A 153 -7.10 -1.07 16.44
C ALA A 153 -5.62 -1.04 16.04
N VAL A 154 -4.72 -1.64 16.83
CA VAL A 154 -3.29 -1.76 16.51
C VAL A 154 -3.09 -2.63 15.28
N VAL A 155 -3.72 -3.82 15.24
CA VAL A 155 -3.65 -4.73 14.08
C VAL A 155 -4.13 -4.01 12.82
N LEU A 156 -5.29 -3.35 12.88
CA LEU A 156 -5.83 -2.61 11.75
C LEU A 156 -4.92 -1.46 11.30
N GLY A 157 -4.30 -0.74 12.25
CA GLY A 157 -3.32 0.31 11.95
C GLY A 157 -2.11 -0.22 11.17
N LEU A 158 -1.54 -1.33 11.62
CA LEU A 158 -0.40 -1.98 10.96
C LEU A 158 -0.79 -2.57 9.59
N GLN A 159 -1.99 -3.13 9.46
CA GLN A 159 -2.51 -3.60 8.16
C GLN A 159 -2.66 -2.44 7.18
N ARG A 160 -3.21 -1.31 7.62
CA ARG A 160 -3.29 -0.08 6.80
C ARG A 160 -1.90 0.38 6.36
N HIS A 161 -0.93 0.36 7.25
CA HIS A 161 0.47 0.69 6.95
C HIS A 161 1.06 -0.22 5.87
N TYR A 162 0.86 -1.54 5.97
CA TYR A 162 1.24 -2.50 4.94
C TYR A 162 0.62 -2.15 3.58
N PHE A 163 -0.72 -2.01 3.51
CA PHE A 163 -1.40 -1.76 2.24
C PHE A 163 -1.04 -0.42 1.63
N LEU A 164 -0.79 0.59 2.46
CA LEU A 164 -0.41 1.91 1.99
C LEU A 164 0.97 1.89 1.32
N VAL A 165 1.94 1.17 1.88
CA VAL A 165 3.26 1.00 1.23
C VAL A 165 3.11 0.28 -0.11
N VAL A 166 2.38 -0.84 -0.14
CA VAL A 166 2.13 -1.59 -1.39
C VAL A 166 1.45 -0.69 -2.43
N GLN A 167 0.44 0.09 -2.02
CA GLN A 167 -0.25 1.04 -2.90
C GLN A 167 0.71 2.06 -3.49
N HIS A 168 1.61 2.64 -2.70
CA HIS A 168 2.57 3.63 -3.20
C HIS A 168 3.57 2.99 -4.17
N VAL A 169 4.05 1.78 -3.90
CA VAL A 169 4.94 1.05 -4.82
C VAL A 169 4.27 0.87 -6.19
N VAL A 170 3.02 0.41 -6.22
CA VAL A 170 2.34 0.16 -7.50
C VAL A 170 1.87 1.44 -8.20
N ALA A 171 1.56 2.50 -7.45
CA ALA A 171 1.07 3.77 -7.99
C ALA A 171 2.19 4.66 -8.56
N HIS A 172 3.42 4.57 -8.02
CA HIS A 172 4.52 5.48 -8.34
C HIS A 172 5.65 4.80 -9.14
N LYS A 173 5.27 4.13 -10.24
CA LYS A 173 6.18 3.51 -11.23
C LYS A 173 7.15 2.45 -10.68
N LEU A 174 6.93 1.95 -9.48
CA LEU A 174 7.75 0.91 -8.85
C LEU A 174 7.11 -0.47 -8.84
N SER A 175 5.98 -0.66 -9.55
CA SER A 175 5.31 -1.97 -9.64
C SER A 175 6.22 -3.10 -10.14
N HIS A 176 7.24 -2.78 -10.95
CA HIS A 176 8.22 -3.75 -11.45
C HIS A 176 9.15 -4.31 -10.36
N ILE A 177 9.26 -3.68 -9.19
CA ILE A 177 9.97 -4.26 -8.03
C ILE A 177 9.35 -5.62 -7.70
N LEU A 178 8.02 -5.76 -7.73
CA LEU A 178 7.34 -7.01 -7.39
C LEU A 178 7.60 -8.14 -8.40
N LEU A 179 8.03 -7.79 -9.62
CA LEU A 179 8.35 -8.73 -10.70
C LEU A 179 9.85 -9.06 -10.77
N SER A 180 10.67 -8.39 -9.98
CA SER A 180 12.11 -8.58 -9.99
C SER A 180 12.50 -9.98 -9.51
N ALA A 181 13.66 -10.47 -9.93
CA ALA A 181 14.12 -11.81 -9.55
C ALA A 181 14.20 -11.99 -8.04
N GLN A 182 14.49 -10.92 -7.29
CA GLN A 182 14.60 -10.96 -5.83
C GLN A 182 13.23 -11.02 -5.14
N GLN A 183 12.23 -10.31 -5.64
CA GLN A 183 10.92 -10.19 -4.96
C GLN A 183 9.86 -11.16 -5.51
N ARG A 184 10.05 -11.70 -6.72
CA ARG A 184 9.10 -12.62 -7.38
C ARG A 184 8.67 -13.80 -6.51
N PRO A 185 9.53 -14.44 -5.69
CA PRO A 185 9.09 -15.52 -4.80
C PRO A 185 8.01 -15.11 -3.77
N HIS A 186 7.89 -13.80 -3.49
CA HIS A 186 6.93 -13.26 -2.53
C HIS A 186 5.69 -12.65 -3.18
N LEU A 187 5.64 -12.56 -4.51
CA LEU A 187 4.56 -11.91 -5.25
C LEU A 187 3.18 -12.49 -4.89
N GLU A 188 3.07 -13.82 -4.92
CA GLU A 188 1.82 -14.52 -4.61
C GLU A 188 1.34 -14.19 -3.19
N GLN A 189 2.24 -14.21 -2.20
CA GLN A 189 1.92 -13.82 -0.83
C GLN A 189 1.39 -12.38 -0.74
N VAL A 190 2.02 -11.43 -1.44
CA VAL A 190 1.57 -10.03 -1.46
C VAL A 190 0.18 -9.91 -2.09
N LEU A 191 -0.06 -10.56 -3.23
CA LEU A 191 -1.36 -10.54 -3.91
C LEU A 191 -2.47 -11.15 -3.04
N HIS A 192 -2.20 -12.27 -2.38
CA HIS A 192 -3.14 -12.89 -1.44
C HIS A 192 -3.41 -12.02 -0.21
N THR A 193 -2.38 -11.34 0.33
CA THR A 193 -2.56 -10.41 1.45
C THR A 193 -3.46 -9.24 1.06
N VAL A 194 -3.28 -8.68 -0.15
CA VAL A 194 -4.15 -7.62 -0.68
C VAL A 194 -5.57 -8.14 -0.91
N LEU A 195 -5.74 -9.37 -1.43
CA LEU A 195 -7.06 -9.99 -1.61
C LEU A 195 -7.79 -10.21 -0.28
N SER A 196 -7.11 -10.73 0.75
CA SER A 196 -7.65 -10.83 2.11
C SER A 196 -8.09 -9.45 2.61
N GLY A 197 -7.31 -8.41 2.34
CA GLY A 197 -7.69 -7.03 2.67
C GLY A 197 -8.95 -6.50 1.94
N ILE A 198 -9.30 -7.06 0.78
CA ILE A 198 -10.56 -6.74 0.07
C ILE A 198 -11.74 -7.49 0.70
N ILE A 199 -11.55 -8.77 1.05
CA ILE A 199 -12.64 -9.68 1.40
C ILE A 199 -12.92 -9.70 2.91
N GLU A 200 -11.88 -9.72 3.74
CA GLU A 200 -11.96 -10.09 5.16
C GLU A 200 -11.94 -8.88 6.09
N ILE A 201 -11.28 -7.79 5.71
CA ILE A 201 -11.09 -6.63 6.60
C ILE A 201 -12.32 -5.73 6.59
N ASP A 202 -12.95 -5.50 7.75
CA ASP A 202 -14.13 -4.62 7.88
C ASP A 202 -13.79 -3.14 8.10
N ASP A 203 -12.86 -2.64 7.28
CA ASP A 203 -12.47 -1.24 7.24
C ASP A 203 -12.55 -0.71 5.82
N PRO A 204 -13.47 0.24 5.52
CA PRO A 204 -13.62 0.79 4.19
C PRO A 204 -12.35 1.44 3.63
N VAL A 205 -11.50 2.01 4.50
CA VAL A 205 -10.23 2.63 4.06
C VAL A 205 -9.26 1.57 3.56
N SER A 206 -9.02 0.52 4.32
CA SER A 206 -8.18 -0.62 3.92
C SER A 206 -8.70 -1.29 2.66
N ARG A 207 -10.01 -1.62 2.59
CA ARG A 207 -10.61 -2.24 1.39
C ARG A 207 -10.40 -1.39 0.15
N LYS A 208 -10.65 -0.08 0.25
CA LYS A 208 -10.43 0.87 -0.86
C LYS A 208 -8.96 0.90 -1.28
N THR A 209 -8.02 0.89 -0.32
CA THR A 209 -6.58 0.86 -0.61
C THR A 209 -6.19 -0.42 -1.35
N CYS A 210 -6.67 -1.58 -0.92
CA CYS A 210 -6.41 -2.86 -1.57
C CYS A 210 -7.01 -2.95 -2.98
N LEU A 211 -8.23 -2.46 -3.16
CA LEU A 211 -8.84 -2.35 -4.50
C LEU A 211 -8.03 -1.41 -5.39
N SER A 212 -7.54 -0.29 -4.86
CA SER A 212 -6.69 0.64 -5.59
C SER A 212 -5.37 -0.01 -6.03
N VAL A 213 -4.75 -0.84 -5.17
CA VAL A 213 -3.59 -1.66 -5.55
C VAL A 213 -3.93 -2.53 -6.76
N MET A 214 -5.05 -3.27 -6.72
CA MET A 214 -5.47 -4.13 -7.82
C MET A 214 -5.77 -3.34 -9.10
N VAL A 215 -6.39 -2.16 -9.01
CA VAL A 215 -6.61 -1.27 -10.16
C VAL A 215 -5.28 -0.86 -10.80
N PHE A 216 -4.28 -0.45 -10.00
CA PHE A 216 -2.97 -0.07 -10.52
C PHE A 216 -2.26 -1.26 -11.17
N LEU A 217 -2.30 -2.44 -10.54
CA LEU A 217 -1.71 -3.65 -11.10
C LEU A 217 -2.39 -4.07 -12.39
N VAL A 218 -3.73 -4.05 -12.45
CA VAL A 218 -4.47 -4.35 -13.70
C VAL A 218 -4.07 -3.39 -14.81
N LYS A 219 -4.07 -2.08 -14.56
CA LYS A 219 -3.67 -1.08 -15.55
C LYS A 219 -2.20 -1.18 -15.95
N SER A 220 -1.34 -1.66 -15.04
CA SER A 220 0.09 -1.78 -15.30
C SER A 220 0.46 -3.09 -15.97
N TRP A 221 -0.15 -4.22 -15.61
CA TRP A 221 0.33 -5.55 -15.99
C TRP A 221 -0.53 -6.24 -17.05
N VAL A 222 -1.79 -5.83 -17.22
CA VAL A 222 -2.68 -6.47 -18.20
C VAL A 222 -2.48 -5.91 -19.62
N PRO A 223 -2.36 -4.60 -19.86
CA PRO A 223 -2.11 -4.06 -21.20
C PRO A 223 -0.82 -4.60 -21.82
N ASP A 224 -0.82 -4.72 -23.14
CA ASP A 224 0.34 -5.02 -23.98
C ASP A 224 0.97 -6.42 -23.79
N GLY A 225 0.31 -7.32 -23.06
CA GLY A 225 0.73 -8.71 -22.89
C GLY A 225 1.88 -8.90 -21.89
N PRO A 226 2.65 -10.00 -22.00
CA PRO A 226 3.72 -10.34 -21.06
C PRO A 226 4.78 -9.23 -20.94
N LYS A 227 5.16 -8.89 -19.71
CA LYS A 227 6.15 -7.83 -19.42
C LYS A 227 7.49 -8.43 -19.03
N ALA A 228 8.55 -7.62 -19.05
CA ALA A 228 9.84 -8.04 -18.48
C ALA A 228 9.64 -8.46 -17.01
N GLY A 229 9.89 -9.74 -16.71
CA GLY A 229 9.66 -10.34 -15.40
C GLY A 229 8.27 -10.97 -15.18
N LEU A 230 7.36 -10.86 -16.16
CA LEU A 230 6.04 -11.48 -16.18
C LEU A 230 5.84 -12.19 -17.53
N ASP A 231 6.26 -13.46 -17.62
CA ASP A 231 6.07 -14.28 -18.82
C ASP A 231 4.59 -14.55 -19.14
N ALA A 232 4.30 -15.19 -20.27
CA ALA A 232 2.93 -15.45 -20.70
C ALA A 232 2.12 -16.30 -19.70
N ASN A 233 2.77 -17.24 -19.01
CA ASN A 233 2.11 -18.08 -18.02
C ASN A 233 1.79 -17.28 -16.76
N ALA A 234 2.74 -16.47 -16.27
CA ALA A 234 2.56 -15.62 -15.11
C ALA A 234 1.53 -14.50 -15.38
N HIS A 235 1.52 -13.93 -16.59
CA HIS A 235 0.51 -12.97 -17.04
C HIS A 235 -0.89 -13.61 -17.04
N GLY A 236 -1.03 -14.79 -17.66
CA GLY A 236 -2.28 -15.55 -17.65
C GLY A 236 -2.75 -15.91 -16.24
N ALA A 237 -1.83 -16.34 -15.36
CA ALA A 237 -2.12 -16.65 -13.97
C ALA A 237 -2.59 -15.41 -13.18
N PHE A 238 -1.98 -14.24 -13.41
CA PHE A 238 -2.42 -12.99 -12.80
C PHE A 238 -3.82 -12.59 -13.28
N VAL A 239 -4.10 -12.66 -14.58
CA VAL A 239 -5.44 -12.40 -15.13
C VAL A 239 -6.46 -13.38 -14.55
N GLY A 240 -6.14 -14.67 -14.51
CA GLY A 240 -6.97 -15.71 -13.90
C GLY A 240 -7.25 -15.42 -12.42
N PHE A 241 -6.23 -15.08 -11.63
CA PHE A 241 -6.39 -14.69 -10.23
C PHE A 241 -7.35 -13.49 -10.07
N VAL A 242 -7.22 -12.47 -10.91
CA VAL A 242 -8.11 -11.30 -10.86
C VAL A 242 -9.55 -11.69 -11.19
N MET A 243 -9.75 -12.49 -12.24
CA MET A 243 -11.08 -12.92 -12.71
C MET A 243 -11.77 -13.88 -11.74
N GLU A 244 -11.03 -14.83 -11.18
CA GLU A 244 -11.59 -15.92 -10.37
C GLU A 244 -11.69 -15.58 -8.88
N LYS A 245 -10.84 -14.66 -8.38
CA LYS A 245 -10.75 -14.36 -6.95
C LYS A 245 -11.05 -12.90 -6.64
N VAL A 246 -10.37 -11.96 -7.29
CA VAL A 246 -10.47 -10.53 -6.95
C VAL A 246 -11.84 -9.96 -7.31
N VAL A 247 -12.29 -10.14 -8.56
CA VAL A 247 -13.58 -9.60 -9.02
C VAL A 247 -14.76 -10.20 -8.23
N PRO A 248 -14.88 -11.53 -8.07
CA PRO A 248 -15.96 -12.11 -7.28
C PRO A 248 -15.91 -11.71 -5.81
N GLY A 249 -14.71 -11.65 -5.21
CA GLY A 249 -14.52 -11.21 -3.83
C GLY A 249 -14.94 -9.76 -3.61
N ALA A 250 -14.52 -8.87 -4.51
CA ALA A 250 -14.87 -7.46 -4.48
C ALA A 250 -16.39 -7.25 -4.62
N LEU A 251 -17.03 -7.90 -5.58
CA LEU A 251 -18.48 -7.82 -5.77
C LEU A 251 -19.24 -8.40 -4.57
N ARG A 252 -18.83 -9.56 -4.05
CA ARG A 252 -19.44 -10.15 -2.84
C ARG A 252 -19.38 -9.19 -1.64
N SER A 253 -18.31 -8.41 -1.51
CA SER A 253 -18.17 -7.44 -0.40
C SER A 253 -19.26 -6.35 -0.38
N VAL A 254 -19.82 -5.98 -1.54
CA VAL A 254 -20.89 -4.99 -1.65
C VAL A 254 -22.29 -5.58 -1.73
N LEU A 255 -22.39 -6.88 -1.99
CA LEU A 255 -23.64 -7.64 -1.99
C LEU A 255 -23.95 -8.26 -0.62
N ALA A 256 -22.98 -8.32 0.28
CA ALA A 256 -23.15 -8.88 1.62
C ALA A 256 -24.27 -8.16 2.40
N PRO A 257 -25.12 -8.87 3.17
CA PRO A 257 -26.24 -8.27 3.90
C PRO A 257 -25.87 -7.13 4.87
N GLY A 258 -24.61 -7.10 5.34
CA GLY A 258 -24.09 -6.04 6.20
C GLY A 258 -23.72 -4.74 5.49
N PHE A 259 -23.77 -4.70 4.15
CA PHE A 259 -23.33 -3.54 3.37
C PHE A 259 -24.28 -2.35 3.53
N ARG A 260 -23.74 -1.20 3.94
CA ARG A 260 -24.54 0.00 4.22
C ARG A 260 -24.53 0.95 3.02
N VAL A 261 -25.56 0.86 2.20
CA VAL A 261 -25.68 1.63 0.95
C VAL A 261 -25.69 3.17 1.15
N LYS A 262 -26.09 3.66 2.33
CA LYS A 262 -26.08 5.09 2.69
C LYS A 262 -24.77 5.55 3.35
N ASP A 263 -23.90 4.61 3.75
CA ASP A 263 -22.64 4.93 4.41
C ASP A 263 -21.60 5.42 3.39
N ALA A 264 -20.95 6.53 3.70
CA ALA A 264 -19.97 7.15 2.82
C ALA A 264 -18.72 6.27 2.61
N GLY A 265 -18.31 5.51 3.63
CA GLY A 265 -17.19 4.58 3.53
C GLY A 265 -17.49 3.44 2.56
N SER A 266 -18.66 2.83 2.73
CA SER A 266 -19.19 1.75 1.88
C SER A 266 -19.34 2.20 0.43
N LEU A 267 -19.81 3.43 0.20
CA LEU A 267 -19.88 4.01 -1.15
C LEU A 267 -18.50 4.23 -1.78
N ARG A 268 -17.47 4.58 -1.00
CA ARG A 268 -16.09 4.70 -1.53
C ARG A 268 -15.56 3.35 -2.02
N VAL A 269 -15.88 2.26 -1.32
CA VAL A 269 -15.52 0.90 -1.76
C VAL A 269 -16.21 0.58 -3.08
N ALA A 270 -17.52 0.84 -3.21
CA ALA A 270 -18.25 0.61 -4.45
C ALA A 270 -17.68 1.40 -5.65
N VAL A 271 -17.29 2.67 -5.43
CA VAL A 271 -16.64 3.51 -6.45
C VAL A 271 -15.30 2.90 -6.93
N GLU A 272 -14.50 2.36 -6.01
CA GLU A 272 -13.24 1.73 -6.37
C GLU A 272 -13.47 0.39 -7.10
N ILE A 273 -14.52 -0.38 -6.73
CA ILE A 273 -14.92 -1.58 -7.47
C ILE A 273 -15.34 -1.23 -8.90
N SER A 274 -16.13 -0.18 -9.10
CA SER A 274 -16.45 0.31 -10.46
C SER A 274 -15.19 0.65 -11.24
N THR A 275 -14.17 1.21 -10.57
CA THR A 275 -12.89 1.56 -11.19
C THR A 275 -12.10 0.32 -11.59
N LEU A 276 -12.13 -0.74 -10.78
CA LEU A 276 -11.56 -2.05 -11.11
C LEU A 276 -12.25 -2.69 -12.31
N LEU A 277 -13.59 -2.77 -12.30
CA LEU A 277 -14.36 -3.34 -13.41
C LEU A 277 -14.15 -2.58 -14.71
N HIS A 278 -14.14 -1.25 -14.66
CA HIS A 278 -13.86 -0.41 -15.83
C HIS A 278 -12.41 -0.59 -16.32
N ALA A 279 -11.44 -0.71 -15.40
CA ALA A 279 -10.05 -0.98 -15.80
C ALA A 279 -9.96 -2.31 -16.55
N LEU A 280 -10.59 -3.37 -16.04
CA LEU A 280 -10.62 -4.68 -16.69
C LEU A 280 -11.37 -4.66 -18.03
N SER A 281 -12.51 -3.98 -18.13
CA SER A 281 -13.22 -3.88 -19.41
C SER A 281 -12.42 -3.08 -20.44
N SER A 282 -11.67 -2.07 -20.01
CA SER A 282 -10.80 -1.29 -20.89
C SER A 282 -9.57 -2.07 -21.37
N THR A 283 -9.05 -3.00 -20.57
CA THR A 283 -7.82 -3.75 -20.90
C THR A 283 -8.09 -5.10 -21.56
N LEU A 284 -9.10 -5.83 -21.10
CA LEU A 284 -9.47 -7.16 -21.62
C LEU A 284 -10.59 -7.10 -22.67
N GLY A 285 -11.31 -5.97 -22.75
CA GLY A 285 -12.33 -5.75 -23.79
C GLY A 285 -13.61 -6.60 -23.61
N PRO A 286 -14.32 -6.88 -24.72
CA PRO A 286 -15.58 -7.64 -24.70
C PRO A 286 -15.54 -9.02 -24.01
N PRO A 287 -14.46 -9.83 -24.13
CA PRO A 287 -14.37 -11.10 -23.42
C PRO A 287 -14.55 -10.98 -21.89
N PHE A 288 -14.02 -9.93 -21.29
CA PHE A 288 -14.21 -9.67 -19.86
C PHE A 288 -15.67 -9.41 -19.52
N VAL A 289 -16.34 -8.55 -20.31
CA VAL A 289 -17.75 -8.21 -20.07
C VAL A 289 -18.64 -9.44 -20.24
N GLN A 290 -18.35 -10.28 -21.23
CA GLN A 290 -19.06 -11.55 -21.46
C GLN A 290 -18.89 -12.52 -20.28
N ALA A 291 -17.66 -12.73 -19.80
CA ALA A 291 -17.41 -13.58 -18.62
C ALA A 291 -18.05 -13.00 -17.34
N LEU A 292 -17.99 -11.67 -17.17
CA LEU A 292 -18.61 -11.01 -16.02
C LEU A 292 -20.12 -11.25 -15.97
N VAL A 293 -20.82 -11.03 -17.09
CA VAL A 293 -22.28 -11.15 -17.17
C VAL A 293 -22.75 -12.60 -17.28
N GLY A 294 -22.00 -13.45 -17.98
CA GLY A 294 -22.37 -14.84 -18.26
C GLY A 294 -22.01 -15.84 -17.15
N GLU A 295 -20.96 -15.56 -16.37
CA GLU A 295 -20.41 -16.53 -15.41
C GLU A 295 -20.31 -15.93 -14.00
N ILE A 296 -19.60 -14.81 -13.84
CA ILE A 296 -19.26 -14.28 -12.51
C ILE A 296 -20.50 -13.75 -11.78
N LEU A 297 -21.28 -12.87 -12.41
CA LEU A 297 -22.47 -12.28 -11.79
C LEU A 297 -23.55 -13.34 -11.46
N PRO A 298 -23.89 -14.28 -12.37
CA PRO A 298 -24.79 -15.38 -12.04
C PRO A 298 -24.32 -16.25 -10.88
N ALA A 299 -23.01 -16.55 -10.80
CA ALA A 299 -22.43 -17.32 -9.68
C ALA A 299 -22.50 -16.58 -8.33
N LEU A 300 -22.70 -15.26 -8.35
CA LEU A 300 -22.95 -14.44 -7.16
C LEU A 300 -24.44 -14.23 -6.89
N GLU A 301 -25.32 -14.94 -7.60
CA GLU A 301 -26.78 -14.77 -7.55
C GLU A 301 -27.21 -13.32 -7.86
N PHE A 302 -26.40 -12.60 -8.64
CA PHE A 302 -26.69 -11.23 -9.03
C PHE A 302 -27.83 -11.22 -10.07
N PRO A 303 -28.87 -10.37 -9.91
CA PRO A 303 -30.01 -10.40 -10.81
C PRO A 303 -29.64 -10.14 -12.28
N ALA A 304 -30.15 -10.99 -13.17
CA ALA A 304 -29.79 -10.98 -14.59
C ALA A 304 -30.09 -9.63 -15.26
N ASP A 305 -31.21 -8.99 -14.92
CA ASP A 305 -31.60 -7.68 -15.44
C ASP A 305 -30.59 -6.59 -15.09
N LEU A 306 -30.10 -6.58 -13.85
CA LEU A 306 -29.08 -5.65 -13.37
C LEU A 306 -27.70 -6.00 -13.94
N GLY A 307 -27.40 -7.29 -14.10
CA GLY A 307 -26.14 -7.76 -14.69
C GLY A 307 -25.99 -7.29 -16.13
N GLN A 308 -27.07 -7.36 -16.93
CA GLN A 308 -27.08 -6.84 -18.29
C GLN A 308 -26.90 -5.31 -18.33
N GLN A 309 -27.56 -4.57 -17.42
CA GLN A 309 -27.36 -3.11 -17.31
C GLN A 309 -25.90 -2.76 -17.02
N LEU A 310 -25.25 -3.48 -16.09
CA LEU A 310 -23.84 -3.29 -15.79
C LEU A 310 -22.93 -3.67 -16.98
N GLY A 311 -23.26 -4.74 -17.70
CA GLY A 311 -22.53 -5.15 -18.92
C GLY A 311 -22.57 -4.09 -20.02
N VAL A 312 -23.76 -3.53 -20.29
CA VAL A 312 -23.92 -2.40 -21.22
C VAL A 312 -23.10 -1.19 -20.73
N ALA A 313 -23.15 -0.92 -19.42
CA ALA A 313 -22.39 0.16 -18.82
C ALA A 313 -20.86 -0.05 -18.87
N LEU A 314 -20.36 -1.28 -19.03
CA LEU A 314 -18.92 -1.53 -19.14
C LEU A 314 -18.42 -1.52 -20.59
N SER A 315 -19.32 -1.55 -21.58
CA SER A 315 -19.00 -1.76 -22.99
C SER A 315 -18.71 -0.48 -23.80
N GLY A 316 -18.85 0.71 -23.22
CA GLY A 316 -18.68 1.97 -23.97
C GLY A 316 -18.90 3.32 -23.26
N PRO A 317 -19.47 3.42 -22.03
CA PRO A 317 -19.62 4.72 -21.38
C PRO A 317 -18.45 5.05 -20.44
N PRO A 318 -18.30 6.33 -20.03
CA PRO A 318 -17.22 6.76 -19.15
C PRO A 318 -17.34 6.13 -17.74
N LEU A 319 -16.22 6.07 -17.01
CA LEU A 319 -16.15 5.58 -15.63
C LEU A 319 -17.25 6.15 -14.71
N SER A 320 -17.63 7.42 -14.88
CA SER A 320 -18.70 8.06 -14.11
C SER A 320 -20.06 7.37 -14.28
N GLU A 321 -20.36 6.86 -15.47
CA GLU A 321 -21.58 6.10 -15.73
C GLU A 321 -21.51 4.70 -15.13
N VAL A 322 -20.37 4.01 -15.24
CA VAL A 322 -20.15 2.72 -14.55
C VAL A 322 -20.39 2.85 -13.04
N GLN A 323 -19.87 3.91 -12.43
CA GLN A 323 -20.05 4.20 -11.01
C GLN A 323 -21.53 4.42 -10.64
N LYS A 324 -22.27 5.18 -11.47
CA LYS A 324 -23.71 5.40 -11.27
C LYS A 324 -24.50 4.10 -11.40
N VAL A 325 -24.25 3.32 -12.45
CA VAL A 325 -24.96 2.07 -12.73
C VAL A 325 -24.68 1.05 -11.64
N LEU A 326 -23.42 0.79 -11.30
CA LEU A 326 -23.08 -0.17 -10.24
C LEU A 326 -23.74 0.23 -8.90
N ARG A 327 -23.71 1.51 -8.55
CA ARG A 327 -24.38 2.02 -7.34
C ARG A 327 -25.89 1.75 -7.36
N SER A 328 -26.54 2.00 -8.50
CA SER A 328 -27.97 1.72 -8.67
C SER A 328 -28.26 0.22 -8.56
N CYS A 329 -27.44 -0.64 -9.18
CA CYS A 329 -27.62 -2.08 -9.08
C CYS A 329 -27.47 -2.56 -7.63
N ILE A 330 -26.43 -2.12 -6.91
CA ILE A 330 -26.25 -2.46 -5.48
C ILE A 330 -27.46 -2.02 -4.66
N GLN A 331 -27.98 -0.80 -4.89
CA GLN A 331 -29.19 -0.31 -4.23
C GLN A 331 -30.40 -1.21 -4.46
N GLN A 332 -30.62 -1.64 -5.71
CA GLN A 332 -31.75 -2.49 -6.08
C GLN A 332 -31.61 -3.91 -5.53
N VAL A 333 -30.39 -4.46 -5.47
CA VAL A 333 -30.16 -5.78 -4.86
C VAL A 333 -30.51 -5.78 -3.38
N HIS A 334 -30.09 -4.75 -2.63
CA HIS A 334 -30.41 -4.63 -1.19
C HIS A 334 -31.87 -4.28 -0.86
N GLN A 335 -32.69 -4.01 -1.87
CA GLN A 335 -34.13 -3.73 -1.71
C GLN A 335 -35.02 -4.94 -2.04
N ARG A 336 -34.45 -5.98 -2.68
CA ARG A 336 -35.13 -7.24 -2.99
C ARG A 336 -35.03 -8.18 -1.80
#